data_AF-A0A937WHD5-F1
#
_entry.id   AF-A0A937WHD5-F1
#
_cell.length_a   1.000
_cell.length_b   1.000
_cell.length_c   1.000
_cell.angle_alpha   90.00
_cell.angle_beta   90.00
_cell.angle_gamma   90.00
#
_symmetry.space_group_name_H-M   'P 1'
#
loop_
_entity.id
_entity.type
_entity.pdbx_description
1 polymer ?
#
loop_
_entity_poly.entity_id
_entity_poly.type
_entity_poly.pdbx_seq_one_letter_code
_entity_poly.pdbx_strand_id
1 'polypeptide(L)' 'MGLGRHGVIPEGFAQKISGMAGFRNIIVHRYFKVDAELVYQNLREGVDDFEQFSQYITDYLTEL' A
#
# COMPACT_ATOMS: atom_id res chain seq x y z
N MET A 1 -6.95 -5.18 -5.40
CA MET A 1 -8.19 -5.96 -5.66
C MET A 1 -7.93 -7.45 -5.85
N GLY A 2 -6.98 -7.89 -6.69
CA GLY A 2 -6.73 -9.32 -6.95
C GLY A 2 -6.51 -10.15 -5.67
N LEU A 3 -5.52 -9.77 -4.85
CA LEU A 3 -5.20 -10.47 -3.59
C LEU A 3 -6.38 -10.54 -2.61
N GLY A 4 -7.14 -9.45 -2.47
CA GLY A 4 -8.33 -9.40 -1.61
C GLY A 4 -9.41 -10.39 -2.03
N ARG A 5 -9.69 -10.49 -3.34
CA ARG A 5 -10.67 -11.45 -3.87
C ARG A 5 -10.26 -12.91 -3.69
N HIS A 6 -8.95 -13.17 -3.62
CA HIS A 6 -8.43 -14.52 -3.39
C HIS A 6 -8.24 -14.84 -1.90
N GLY A 7 -8.66 -13.94 -0.99
CA GLY A 7 -8.54 -14.15 0.45
C GLY A 7 -7.11 -14.07 0.99
N VAL A 8 -6.15 -13.64 0.18
CA VAL A 8 -4.73 -13.52 0.58
C VAL A 8 -4.52 -12.38 1.57
N ILE A 9 -5.30 -11.30 1.40
CA ILE A 9 -5.35 -10.16 2.33
C ILE A 9 -6.82 -9.79 2.56
N PRO A 10 -7.19 -9.16 3.69
CA PRO A 10 -8.57 -8.72 3.91
C PRO A 10 -9.04 -7.75 2.82
N GLU A 11 -10.29 -7.86 2.38
CA GLU A 11 -10.80 -7.04 1.28
C GLU A 11 -10.78 -5.53 1.60
N GLY A 12 -11.15 -5.15 2.83
CA GLY A 12 -11.06 -3.77 3.29
C GLY A 12 -9.62 -3.24 3.27
N PHE A 13 -8.64 -4.08 3.59
CA PHE A 13 -7.22 -3.72 3.50
C PHE A 13 -6.77 -3.59 2.04
N ALA A 14 -7.20 -4.51 1.16
CA ALA A 14 -6.93 -4.44 -0.28
C ALA A 14 -7.49 -3.16 -0.92
N GLN A 15 -8.62 -2.64 -0.42
CA GLN A 15 -9.20 -1.36 -0.83
C GLN A 15 -8.36 -0.19 -0.30
N LYS A 16 -7.99 -0.21 0.99
CA LYS A 16 -7.13 0.80 1.64
C LYS A 16 -5.83 1.03 0.87
N ILE A 17 -5.10 -0.04 0.55
CA ILE A 17 -3.77 0.05 -0.09
C ILE A 17 -3.82 0.22 -1.61
N SER A 18 -5.01 0.20 -2.23
CA SER A 18 -5.14 0.18 -3.70
C SER A 18 -4.52 1.40 -4.39
N GLY A 19 -4.44 2.54 -3.70
CA GLY A 19 -3.84 3.78 -4.20
C GLY A 19 -2.31 3.83 -4.14
N MET A 20 -1.66 2.94 -3.37
CA MET A 20 -0.21 3.02 -3.10
C MET A 20 0.65 2.92 -4.38
N ALA A 21 0.28 2.03 -5.30
CA ALA A 21 0.99 1.89 -6.58
C ALA A 21 0.89 3.15 -7.45
N GLY A 22 -0.25 3.86 -7.39
CA GLY A 22 -0.45 5.14 -8.07
C GLY A 22 0.35 6.27 -7.42
N PHE A 23 0.39 6.31 -6.08
CA PHE A 23 1.19 7.27 -5.33
C PHE A 23 2.69 7.19 -5.67
N ARG A 24 3.23 5.98 -5.83
CA ARG A 24 4.61 5.79 -6.33
C ARG A 24 4.85 6.48 -7.67
N ASN A 25 3.89 6.43 -8.59
CA ASN A 25 4.02 7.07 -9.91
C ASN A 25 3.96 8.60 -9.81
N ILE A 26 3.21 9.14 -8.86
CA ILE A 26 3.17 10.57 -8.56
C ILE A 26 4.52 11.05 -8.05
N ILE A 27 5.14 10.32 -7.11
CA ILE A 27 6.47 10.65 -6.59
C ILE A 27 7.50 10.65 -7.72
N VAL A 28 7.57 9.57 -8.53
CA VAL A 28 8.61 9.43 -9.56
C VAL A 28 8.47 10.47 -10.68
N HIS A 29 7.24 10.80 -11.10
CA HIS A 29 7.02 11.60 -12.32
C HIS A 29 6.64 13.07 -12.08
N ARG A 30 6.28 13.50 -10.86
CA ARG A 30 5.74 14.85 -10.61
C ARG A 30 6.40 15.63 -9.47
N TYR A 31 7.70 15.43 -9.23
CA TYR A 31 8.49 16.11 -8.18
C TYR A 31 8.26 17.64 -8.04
N PHE A 32 7.81 18.35 -9.08
CA PHE A 32 7.59 19.81 -9.03
C PHE A 32 6.14 20.29 -8.82
N LYS A 33 5.13 19.40 -8.88
CA LYS A 33 3.69 19.78 -8.75
C LYS A 33 2.96 19.05 -7.63
N VAL A 34 3.68 18.27 -6.83
CA VAL A 34 3.11 17.48 -5.75
C VAL A 34 3.28 18.25 -4.45
N ASP A 35 2.21 18.26 -3.65
CA ASP A 35 2.22 18.82 -2.31
C ASP A 35 3.15 17.99 -1.42
N ALA A 36 4.28 18.59 -1.02
CA ALA A 36 5.29 17.92 -0.22
C ALA A 36 4.78 17.52 1.16
N GLU A 37 3.83 18.28 1.72
CA GLU A 37 3.20 17.97 3.01
C GLU A 37 2.36 16.71 2.90
N LEU A 38 1.55 16.60 1.83
CA LEU A 38 0.77 15.40 1.56
C LEU A 38 1.66 14.18 1.33
N VAL A 39 2.81 14.34 0.66
CA VAL A 39 3.78 13.26 0.48
C VAL A 39 4.38 12.83 1.82
N TYR A 40 4.79 13.79 2.64
CA TYR A 40 5.35 13.52 3.96
C TYR A 40 4.36 12.78 4.86
N GLN A 41 3.09 13.21 4.88
CA GLN A 41 2.02 12.56 5.63
C GLN A 41 1.79 11.12 5.16
N ASN A 42 1.65 10.90 3.85
CA ASN A 42 1.46 9.55 3.30
C ASN A 42 2.68 8.63 3.56
N LEU A 43 3.90 9.17 3.53
CA LEU A 43 5.10 8.40 3.86
C LEU A 43 5.17 8.04 5.34
N ARG A 44 4.64 8.90 6.24
CA ARG A 44 4.64 8.66 7.68
C ARG A 44 3.53 7.70 8.10
N GLU A 45 2.34 7.86 7.56
CA GLU A 45 1.15 7.07 7.91
C GLU A 45 1.09 5.74 7.15
N GLY A 46 1.73 5.66 5.97
CA GLY A 46 1.72 4.46 5.13
C GLY A 46 2.75 3.39 5.52
N VAL A 47 3.66 3.66 6.46
CA VAL A 47 4.68 2.67 6.88
C VAL A 47 4.03 1.42 7.49
N ASP A 48 3.05 1.63 8.36
CA ASP A 48 2.33 0.55 9.05
C ASP A 48 1.58 -0.35 8.05
N ASP A 49 1.08 0.24 6.95
CA ASP A 49 0.42 -0.50 5.88
C ASP A 49 1.40 -1.40 5.11
N PHE A 50 2.67 -1.02 4.97
CA PHE A 50 3.67 -1.89 4.36
C PHE A 50 4.02 -3.06 5.27
N GLU A 51 4.15 -2.83 6.58
CA GLU A 51 4.41 -3.88 7.56
C GLU A 51 3.25 -4.88 7.60
N GLN A 52 2.01 -4.38 7.70
CA GLN A 52 0.81 -5.20 7.71
C GLN A 52 0.64 -5.98 6.40
N PHE A 53 0.94 -5.37 5.25
CA PHE A 53 0.95 -6.10 3.97
C PHE A 53 1.99 -7.21 3.96
N SER A 54 3.22 -6.95 4.42
CA SER A 54 4.29 -7.96 4.51
C SER A 54 3.90 -9.12 5.41
N GLN A 55 3.23 -8.85 6.53
CA GLN A 55 2.72 -9.87 7.43
C GLN A 55 1.71 -10.77 6.71
N TYR A 56 0.68 -10.20 6.08
CA TYR A 56 -0.32 -11.01 5.36
C TYR A 56 0.28 -11.91 4.27
N ILE A 57 1.26 -11.40 3.52
CA ILE A 57 1.93 -12.19 2.48
C ILE A 57 2.76 -13.30 3.12
N THR A 58 3.44 -13.02 4.23
CA THR A 58 4.24 -14.03 4.95
C THR A 58 3.32 -15.13 5.49
N ASP A 59 2.24 -14.77 6.18
CA ASP A 59 1.25 -15.70 6.72
C ASP A 59 0.72 -16.62 5.60
N TYR A 60 0.28 -16.03 4.48
CA TYR A 60 -0.20 -16.79 3.33
C TYR A 60 0.85 -17.75 2.75
N LEU A 61 2.13 -17.35 2.70
CA LEU A 61 3.20 -18.20 2.18
C LEU A 61 3.62 -19.30 3.16
N THR A 62 3.42 -19.11 4.45
CA THR A 62 3.77 -20.09 5.50
C THR A 62 2.62 -21.04 5.88
N GLU A 63 1.38 -20.67 5.57
CA GLU A 63 0.19 -21.51 5.74
C GLU A 63 -0.10 -22.40 4.52
N LEU A 64 0.70 -22.28 3.45
CA LEU A 64 0.75 -23.19 2.29
C LEU A 64 1.50 -24.49 2.61
#